data_AF-A0A938W5T3-F1
#
_entry.id   AF-A0A938W5T3-F1
#
_cell.length_a   1.000
_cell.length_b   1.000
_cell.length_c   1.000
_cell.angle_alpha   90.00
_cell.angle_beta   90.00
_cell.angle_gamma   90.00
#
_symmetry.space_group_name_H-M   'P 1'
#
loop_
_entity.id
_entity.type
_entity.pdbx_description
1 polymer ?
#
loop_
_entity_poly.entity_id
_entity_poly.type
_entity_poly.pdbx_seq_one_letter_code
_entity_poly.pdbx_strand_id
1 'polypeptide(L)'
;MKSATAKPALAGPGDRTEGRLLILRLAIAAVVLVLAGRLWQVQMVQGDHYRVLADRNRFRQVDVAAPRGVIYDRNGVILARNRPSFTVALVPADLPGDSDDSQAGAAEAAVLDRLLAILARPEPTPSPSPAAASRQSGVKPAVSPTQTPATTAARSSTPEIPKRQPPGPARAGWVMARSDIEQKLSDGRLGGAYRPVPIARYINETTAFLIAEDAINLPGVQLQLEPIRDYPSGALTAHLLGYMGYIPEARLEAYKAQGYVQTEQVGLAGLEVMLEKELRGKPGRQTIEVD
;
A
#
# COMPACT_ATOMS: atom_id res chain seq x y z
N MET A 1 -20.61 17.22 -107.43
CA MET A 1 -20.21 15.95 -106.78
C MET A 1 -19.29 16.32 -105.62
N LYS A 2 -19.80 16.37 -104.38
CA LYS A 2 -19.60 15.36 -103.29
C LYS A 2 -18.12 14.95 -103.16
N SER A 3 -17.43 15.00 -102.04
CA SER A 3 -17.59 15.54 -100.68
C SER A 3 -16.28 15.12 -100.00
N ALA A 4 -15.62 16.05 -99.30
CA ALA A 4 -14.42 15.76 -98.52
C ALA A 4 -14.77 14.89 -97.30
N THR A 5 -13.94 13.88 -96.97
CA THR A 5 -14.05 13.17 -95.69
C THR A 5 -12.67 12.84 -95.13
N ALA A 6 -12.56 13.05 -93.82
CA ALA A 6 -11.37 13.39 -93.07
C ALA A 6 -10.40 12.24 -92.74
N LYS A 7 -9.15 12.66 -92.53
CA LYS A 7 -8.03 11.95 -91.90
C LYS A 7 -8.38 11.59 -90.44
N PRO A 8 -8.07 10.37 -89.94
CA PRO A 8 -8.33 10.03 -88.54
C PRO A 8 -7.37 10.80 -87.62
N ALA A 9 -7.95 11.42 -86.60
CA ALA A 9 -7.25 12.17 -85.57
C ALA A 9 -6.47 11.22 -84.64
N LEU A 10 -5.22 11.59 -84.36
CA LEU A 10 -4.32 10.90 -83.44
C LEU A 10 -4.88 10.98 -82.00
N ALA A 11 -5.12 9.83 -81.37
CA ALA A 11 -5.46 9.74 -79.95
C ALA A 11 -4.31 10.32 -79.11
N GLY A 12 -4.57 11.43 -78.42
CA GLY A 12 -3.59 12.09 -77.56
C GLY A 12 -3.19 11.24 -76.36
N PRO A 13 -2.02 11.48 -75.75
CA PRO A 13 -1.48 10.67 -74.64
C PRO A 13 -2.28 10.74 -73.31
N GLY A 14 -3.44 11.40 -73.28
CA GLY A 14 -4.24 11.63 -72.07
C GLY A 14 -5.07 10.44 -71.58
N ASP A 15 -5.53 9.54 -72.46
CA ASP A 15 -6.49 8.49 -72.07
C ASP A 15 -5.88 7.41 -71.15
N ARG A 16 -4.58 7.14 -71.29
CA ARG A 16 -3.88 6.13 -70.47
C ARG A 16 -3.49 6.66 -69.09
N THR A 17 -3.23 7.96 -68.96
CA THR A 17 -2.92 8.61 -67.68
C THR A 17 -4.19 8.85 -66.86
N GLU A 18 -5.29 9.25 -67.51
CA GLU A 18 -6.62 9.39 -66.88
C GLU A 18 -7.08 8.06 -66.24
N GLY A 19 -6.94 6.93 -66.96
CA GLY A 19 -7.29 5.60 -66.43
C GLY A 19 -6.44 5.17 -65.22
N ARG A 20 -5.13 5.46 -65.22
CA ARG A 20 -4.23 5.16 -64.08
C ARG A 20 -4.55 6.03 -62.86
N LEU A 21 -4.84 7.31 -63.06
CA LEU A 21 -5.27 8.22 -62.00
C LEU A 21 -6.62 7.80 -61.42
N LEU A 22 -7.54 7.28 -62.24
CA LEU A 22 -8.83 6.77 -61.80
C LEU A 22 -8.67 5.51 -60.93
N ILE A 23 -7.81 4.57 -61.34
CA ILE A 23 -7.47 3.38 -60.53
C ILE A 23 -6.84 3.79 -59.19
N LEU A 24 -5.91 4.75 -59.19
CA LEU A 24 -5.29 5.24 -57.96
C LEU A 24 -6.31 5.89 -57.02
N ARG A 25 -7.22 6.72 -57.56
CA ARG A 25 -8.30 7.34 -56.77
C ARG A 25 -9.23 6.29 -56.16
N LEU A 26 -9.60 5.26 -56.91
CA LEU A 26 -10.42 4.15 -56.40
C LEU A 26 -9.68 3.35 -55.32
N ALA A 27 -8.39 3.11 -55.48
CA ALA A 27 -7.57 2.44 -54.47
C ALA A 27 -7.50 3.25 -53.17
N ILE A 28 -7.26 4.57 -53.27
CA ILE A 28 -7.25 5.47 -52.11
C ILE A 28 -8.63 5.52 -51.45
N ALA A 29 -9.70 5.66 -52.24
CA ALA A 29 -11.06 5.67 -51.72
C ALA A 29 -11.39 4.36 -50.98
N ALA A 30 -10.99 3.20 -51.52
CA ALA A 30 -11.18 1.91 -50.88
C ALA A 30 -10.44 1.82 -49.53
N VAL A 31 -9.18 2.29 -49.47
CA VAL A 31 -8.40 2.33 -48.21
C VAL A 31 -9.08 3.24 -47.19
N VAL A 32 -9.52 4.44 -47.59
CA VAL A 32 -10.25 5.37 -46.70
C VAL A 32 -11.54 4.74 -46.19
N LEU A 33 -12.27 4.00 -47.04
CA LEU A 33 -13.51 3.31 -46.66
C LEU A 33 -13.26 2.20 -45.64
N VAL A 34 -12.15 1.44 -45.78
CA VAL A 34 -11.73 0.44 -44.79
C VAL A 34 -11.38 1.11 -43.46
N LEU A 35 -10.65 2.23 -43.47
CA LEU A 35 -10.31 2.96 -42.25
C LEU A 35 -11.54 3.58 -41.58
N ALA A 36 -12.48 4.12 -42.36
CA ALA A 36 -13.75 4.65 -41.85
C ALA A 36 -14.62 3.54 -41.23
N GLY A 37 -14.70 2.37 -41.88
CA GLY A 37 -15.37 1.19 -41.33
C GLY A 37 -14.72 0.69 -40.04
N ARG A 38 -13.38 0.71 -39.97
CA ARG A 38 -12.63 0.36 -38.74
C ARG A 38 -12.89 1.36 -37.61
N LEU A 39 -12.91 2.65 -37.92
CA LEU A 39 -13.21 3.70 -36.94
C LEU A 39 -14.64 3.56 -36.42
N TRP A 40 -15.59 3.32 -37.32
CA TRP A 40 -16.99 3.08 -36.95
C TRP A 40 -17.14 1.82 -36.09
N GLN A 41 -16.41 0.74 -36.40
CA GLN A 41 -16.38 -0.46 -35.57
C GLN A 41 -15.91 -0.15 -34.14
N VAL A 42 -14.84 0.63 -33.98
CA VAL A 42 -14.32 0.99 -32.65
C VAL A 42 -15.29 1.89 -31.89
N GLN A 43 -15.91 2.86 -32.56
CA GLN A 43 -16.83 3.79 -31.91
C GLN A 43 -18.21 3.21 -31.59
N MET A 44 -18.78 2.38 -32.48
CA MET A 44 -20.16 1.88 -32.35
C MET A 44 -20.24 0.51 -31.67
N VAL A 45 -19.26 -0.39 -31.90
CA VAL A 45 -19.32 -1.78 -31.40
C VAL A 45 -18.54 -1.95 -30.09
N GLN A 46 -17.50 -1.13 -29.84
CA GLN A 46 -16.64 -1.24 -28.65
C GLN A 46 -16.58 0.04 -27.80
N GLY A 47 -17.40 1.05 -28.10
CA GLY A 47 -17.41 2.32 -27.36
C GLY A 47 -17.62 2.13 -25.86
N ASP A 48 -18.56 1.27 -25.46
CA ASP A 48 -18.82 0.95 -24.05
C ASP A 48 -17.67 0.16 -23.41
N HIS A 49 -17.00 -0.72 -24.18
CA HIS A 49 -15.87 -1.50 -23.68
C HIS A 49 -14.64 -0.63 -23.42
N TYR A 50 -14.32 0.31 -24.32
CA TYR A 50 -13.19 1.23 -24.15
C TYR A 50 -13.46 2.34 -23.13
N ARG A 51 -14.72 2.78 -22.98
CA ARG A 51 -15.13 3.64 -21.86
C ARG A 51 -14.89 2.96 -20.52
N VAL A 52 -15.32 1.71 -20.36
CA VAL A 52 -15.08 0.94 -19.12
C VAL A 52 -13.58 0.70 -18.87
N LEU A 53 -12.75 0.52 -19.90
CA LEU A 53 -11.30 0.40 -19.74
C LEU A 53 -10.64 1.72 -19.33
N ALA A 54 -11.13 2.87 -19.81
CA ALA A 54 -10.68 4.19 -19.38
C ALA A 54 -11.14 4.49 -17.93
N ASP A 55 -12.41 4.21 -17.60
CA ASP A 55 -12.96 4.40 -16.25
C ASP A 55 -12.27 3.51 -15.21
N ARG A 56 -11.87 2.29 -15.59
CA ARG A 56 -11.13 1.37 -14.71
C ARG A 56 -9.74 1.87 -14.32
N ASN A 57 -9.12 2.73 -15.12
CA ASN A 57 -7.85 3.35 -14.75
C ASN A 57 -8.02 4.49 -13.76
N ARG A 58 -9.23 5.07 -13.69
CA ARG A 58 -9.56 6.15 -12.75
C ARG A 58 -9.89 5.65 -11.35
N PHE A 59 -10.24 4.37 -11.18
CA PHE A 59 -10.68 3.84 -9.88
C PHE A 59 -9.69 2.83 -9.31
N ARG A 60 -8.97 3.21 -8.26
CA ARG A 60 -8.10 2.31 -7.49
C ARG A 60 -8.87 1.72 -6.32
N GLN A 61 -9.00 0.39 -6.28
CA GLN A 61 -9.49 -0.31 -5.09
C GLN A 61 -8.34 -0.50 -4.10
N VAL A 62 -8.57 -0.06 -2.86
CA VAL A 62 -7.67 -0.28 -1.73
C VAL A 62 -8.42 -1.13 -0.70
N ASP A 63 -7.80 -2.24 -0.29
CA ASP A 63 -8.33 -3.07 0.79
C ASP A 63 -8.11 -2.37 2.14
N VAL A 64 -9.18 -2.19 2.90
CA VAL A 64 -9.13 -1.58 4.24
C VAL A 64 -9.14 -2.69 5.26
N ALA A 65 -8.09 -2.76 6.08
CA ALA A 65 -7.95 -3.76 7.12
C ALA A 65 -9.10 -3.65 8.13
N ALA A 66 -9.80 -4.75 8.37
CA ALA A 66 -10.90 -4.78 9.33
C ALA A 66 -10.40 -4.99 10.76
N PRO A 67 -11.02 -4.34 11.76
CA PRO A 67 -10.79 -4.65 13.15
C PRO A 67 -11.11 -6.13 13.46
N ARG A 68 -10.24 -6.78 14.21
CA ARG A 68 -10.40 -8.14 14.73
C ARG A 68 -11.26 -8.21 16.00
N GLY A 69 -11.74 -9.39 16.34
CA GLY A 69 -12.47 -9.64 17.59
C GLY A 69 -11.66 -9.31 18.85
N VAL A 70 -12.34 -8.80 19.88
CA VAL A 70 -11.76 -8.54 21.21
C VAL A 70 -11.73 -9.85 22.01
N ILE A 71 -10.64 -10.11 22.72
CA ILE A 71 -10.49 -11.27 23.59
C ILE A 71 -10.74 -10.83 25.04
N TYR A 72 -11.68 -11.51 25.70
CA TYR A 72 -12.03 -11.32 27.10
C TYR A 72 -11.61 -12.52 27.93
N ASP A 73 -11.32 -12.30 29.21
CA ASP A 73 -11.25 -13.37 30.20
C ASP A 73 -12.66 -13.80 30.66
N ARG A 74 -12.71 -14.81 31.55
CA ARG A 74 -13.98 -15.31 32.12
C ARG A 74 -14.77 -14.29 32.94
N ASN A 75 -14.12 -13.22 33.40
CA ASN A 75 -14.71 -12.15 34.20
C ASN A 75 -15.03 -10.91 33.33
N GLY A 76 -14.88 -11.00 32.01
CA GLY A 76 -15.12 -9.88 31.08
C GLY A 76 -13.97 -8.86 30.99
N VAL A 77 -12.79 -9.16 31.53
CA VAL A 77 -11.62 -8.28 31.43
C VAL A 77 -10.98 -8.42 30.05
N ILE A 78 -10.71 -7.30 29.39
CA ILE A 78 -10.09 -7.27 28.06
C ILE A 78 -8.63 -7.74 28.16
N LEU A 79 -8.30 -8.81 27.45
CA LEU A 79 -6.95 -9.34 27.33
C LEU A 79 -6.27 -8.90 26.02
N ALA A 80 -7.06 -8.74 24.96
CA ALA A 80 -6.58 -8.20 23.68
C ALA A 80 -7.69 -7.42 22.98
N ARG A 81 -7.38 -6.21 22.52
CA ARG A 81 -8.29 -5.32 21.78
C ARG A 81 -7.56 -4.69 20.61
N ASN A 82 -8.30 -4.05 19.71
CA ASN A 82 -7.68 -3.19 18.71
C ASN A 82 -7.79 -1.75 19.18
N ARG A 83 -6.70 -1.00 19.07
CA ARG A 83 -6.69 0.44 19.22
C ARG A 83 -6.40 1.09 17.87
N PRO A 84 -7.01 2.25 17.56
CA PRO A 84 -6.62 3.01 16.39
C PRO A 84 -5.14 3.40 16.49
N SER A 85 -4.45 3.39 15.36
CA SER A 85 -3.09 3.89 15.23
C SER A 85 -2.93 4.59 13.90
N PHE A 86 -2.08 5.61 13.88
CA PHE A 86 -1.77 6.32 12.65
C PHE A 86 -0.48 5.79 12.04
N THR A 87 -0.50 5.65 10.72
CA THR A 87 0.65 5.41 9.86
C THR A 87 0.79 6.62 8.95
N VAL A 88 1.97 7.22 8.93
CA VAL A 88 2.29 8.31 8.01
C VAL A 88 2.89 7.72 6.74
N ALA A 89 2.33 8.09 5.60
CA ALA A 89 2.80 7.70 4.28
C ALA A 89 3.05 8.92 3.41
N LEU A 90 4.02 8.82 2.50
CA LEU A 90 4.31 9.82 1.48
C LEU A 90 3.79 9.35 0.13
N VAL A 91 3.13 10.24 -0.61
CA VAL A 91 2.73 9.99 -2.00
C VAL A 91 3.67 10.75 -2.93
N PRO A 92 4.52 10.06 -3.71
CA PRO A 92 5.50 10.70 -4.58
C PRO A 92 4.91 11.73 -5.56
N ALA A 93 3.74 11.45 -6.13
CA ALA A 93 3.07 12.34 -7.09
C ALA A 93 2.62 13.69 -6.49
N ASP A 94 2.34 13.70 -5.19
CA ASP A 94 1.82 14.88 -4.48
C ASP A 94 2.96 15.70 -3.84
N LEU A 95 4.21 15.25 -3.97
CA LEU A 95 5.37 15.96 -3.43
C LEU A 95 5.87 17.04 -4.40
N PRO A 96 6.28 18.21 -3.89
CA PRO A 96 6.88 19.26 -4.70
C PRO A 96 8.30 18.82 -5.08
N GLY A 97 8.46 18.23 -6.26
CA GLY A 97 9.74 17.59 -6.62
C GLY A 97 9.82 16.89 -7.98
N ASP A 98 8.80 16.98 -8.84
CA ASP A 98 8.72 16.15 -10.06
C ASP A 98 9.52 16.70 -11.27
N SER A 99 9.99 17.94 -11.22
CA SER A 99 10.86 18.48 -12.27
C SER A 99 12.34 18.33 -11.89
N ASP A 100 13.20 18.06 -12.89
CA ASP A 100 14.68 18.07 -12.78
C ASP A 100 15.28 19.42 -12.29
N ASP A 101 14.43 20.35 -11.85
CA ASP A 101 14.81 21.64 -11.33
C ASP A 101 15.37 21.49 -9.91
N SER A 102 16.58 22.03 -9.68
CA SER A 102 17.23 22.00 -8.36
C SER A 102 16.40 22.67 -7.24
N GLN A 103 15.40 23.48 -7.59
CA GLN A 103 14.46 24.10 -6.64
C GLN A 103 13.38 23.12 -6.18
N ALA A 104 12.96 22.17 -7.03
CA ALA A 104 11.94 21.19 -6.72
C ALA A 104 12.47 20.19 -5.67
N GLY A 105 13.70 19.68 -5.84
CA GLY A 105 14.33 18.80 -4.84
C GLY A 105 14.53 19.47 -3.47
N ALA A 106 14.72 20.80 -3.42
CA ALA A 106 14.83 21.54 -2.17
C ALA A 106 13.49 21.63 -1.41
N ALA A 107 12.38 21.75 -2.14
CA ALA A 107 11.04 21.77 -1.55
C ALA A 107 10.67 20.40 -0.96
N GLU A 108 10.95 19.31 -1.66
CA GLU A 108 10.79 17.93 -1.14
C GLU A 108 11.60 17.71 0.13
N ALA A 109 12.87 18.12 0.13
CA ALA A 109 13.73 18.01 1.31
C ALA A 109 13.18 18.80 2.50
N ALA A 110 12.64 20.00 2.27
CA ALA A 110 12.03 20.83 3.31
C ALA A 110 10.79 20.17 3.92
N VAL A 111 9.94 19.54 3.11
CA VAL A 111 8.79 18.75 3.58
C VAL A 111 9.24 17.59 4.46
N LEU A 112 10.26 16.84 4.00
CA LEU A 112 10.79 15.71 4.75
C LEU A 112 11.42 16.14 6.08
N ASP A 113 12.20 17.22 6.09
CA ASP A 113 12.81 17.78 7.31
C ASP A 113 11.74 18.22 8.31
N ARG A 114 10.68 18.88 7.83
CA ARG A 114 9.56 19.31 8.68
C ARG A 114 8.81 18.12 9.28
N LEU A 115 8.54 17.10 8.46
CA LEU A 115 7.86 15.89 8.89
C LEU A 115 8.66 15.12 9.94
N LEU A 116 9.96 14.93 9.68
CA LEU A 116 10.87 14.28 10.63
C LEU A 116 10.98 15.07 11.94
N ALA A 117 10.96 16.41 11.89
CA ALA A 117 10.95 17.24 13.09
C ALA A 117 9.68 17.07 13.94
N ILE A 118 8.52 16.85 13.31
CA ILE A 118 7.28 16.53 14.03
C ILE A 118 7.35 15.12 14.64
N LEU A 119 7.82 14.14 13.87
CA LEU A 119 7.94 12.74 14.30
C LEU A 119 9.00 12.55 15.41
N ALA A 120 10.02 13.41 15.46
CA ALA A 120 11.07 13.34 16.47
C ALA A 120 10.65 13.93 17.84
N ARG A 121 9.47 14.56 17.95
CA ARG A 121 9.02 15.10 19.24
C ARG A 121 8.79 13.95 20.22
N PRO A 122 9.23 14.10 21.48
CA PRO A 122 9.00 13.08 22.49
C PRO A 122 7.50 12.88 22.67
N GLU A 123 7.08 11.62 22.49
CA GLU A 123 5.72 11.19 22.72
C GLU A 123 5.30 11.56 24.15
N PRO A 124 4.12 12.17 24.36
CA PRO A 124 3.57 12.31 25.70
C PRO A 124 3.53 10.91 26.32
N THR A 125 4.24 10.74 27.44
CA THR A 125 4.36 9.45 28.11
C THR A 125 2.94 8.93 28.35
N PRO A 126 2.59 7.71 27.91
CA PRO A 126 1.24 7.20 28.10
C PRO A 126 0.95 7.23 29.59
N SER A 127 0.02 8.10 29.99
CA SER A 127 -0.44 8.20 31.37
C SER A 127 -0.86 6.78 31.76
N PRO A 128 -0.30 6.20 32.85
CA PRO A 128 -0.57 4.82 33.19
C PRO A 128 -2.09 4.65 33.28
N SER A 129 -2.62 3.74 32.46
CA SER A 129 -4.02 3.35 32.53
C SER A 129 -4.37 3.12 34.01
N PRO A 130 -5.47 3.68 34.54
CA PRO A 130 -5.79 3.64 35.97
C PRO A 130 -5.90 2.21 36.55
N ALA A 131 -5.94 1.18 35.70
CA ALA A 131 -5.89 -0.23 36.07
C ALA A 131 -4.48 -0.74 36.48
N ALA A 132 -3.39 -0.10 36.06
CA ALA A 132 -2.03 -0.55 36.38
C ALA A 132 -1.56 -0.10 37.77
N ALA A 133 -2.03 1.06 38.24
CA ALA A 133 -1.61 1.64 39.52
C ALA A 133 -2.24 0.95 40.75
N SER A 134 -3.35 0.23 40.58
CA SER A 134 -4.13 -0.32 41.71
C SER A 134 -3.76 -1.76 42.09
N ARG A 135 -2.81 -2.42 41.41
CA ARG A 135 -2.49 -3.85 41.65
C ARG A 135 -1.08 -4.14 42.17
N GLN A 136 -0.19 -3.15 42.26
CA GLN A 136 1.14 -3.31 42.87
C GLN A 136 1.14 -2.87 44.34
N SER A 137 0.27 -3.46 45.15
CA SER A 137 0.40 -3.39 46.61
C SER A 137 -0.01 -4.75 47.17
N GLY A 138 0.93 -5.70 47.19
CA GLY A 138 0.71 -6.96 47.90
C GLY A 138 1.29 -8.24 47.30
N VAL A 139 2.47 -8.24 46.66
CA VAL A 139 3.22 -9.49 46.46
C VAL A 139 4.72 -9.25 46.65
N LYS A 140 5.24 -9.62 47.82
CA LYS A 140 6.68 -9.81 48.04
C LYS A 140 7.14 -11.03 47.23
N PRO A 141 8.21 -10.96 46.41
CA PRO A 141 8.85 -12.16 45.92
C PRO A 141 9.92 -12.61 46.92
N ALA A 142 9.72 -13.77 47.54
CA ALA A 142 10.71 -14.42 48.38
C ALA A 142 10.80 -15.89 47.99
N VAL A 143 11.56 -16.22 46.94
CA VAL A 143 12.31 -17.48 46.86
C VAL A 143 13.30 -17.43 45.69
N SER A 144 14.59 -17.45 46.02
CA SER A 144 15.65 -17.94 45.14
C SER A 144 15.78 -19.45 45.33
N PRO A 145 16.07 -20.22 44.28
CA PRO A 145 16.77 -21.48 44.45
C PRO A 145 18.14 -21.44 43.78
N THR A 146 19.16 -21.58 44.63
CA THR A 146 20.27 -22.54 44.57
C THR A 146 20.78 -22.96 43.19
N GLN A 147 22.03 -22.57 42.90
CA GLN A 147 22.86 -23.13 41.84
C GLN A 147 23.52 -24.42 42.35
N THR A 148 23.44 -25.50 41.56
CA THR A 148 24.30 -26.69 41.67
C THR A 148 25.07 -26.83 40.35
N PRO A 149 26.38 -27.11 40.35
CA PRO A 149 27.16 -27.17 39.13
C PRO A 149 27.03 -28.56 38.48
N ALA A 150 26.83 -28.60 37.16
CA ALA A 150 26.89 -29.84 36.39
C ALA A 150 27.82 -29.69 35.18
N THR A 151 28.86 -30.52 35.26
CA THR A 151 29.89 -30.92 34.31
C THR A 151 29.44 -31.16 32.86
N THR A 152 30.30 -30.71 31.94
CA THR A 152 30.68 -31.24 30.61
C THR A 152 29.83 -32.34 29.97
N ALA A 153 29.19 -32.02 28.84
CA ALA A 153 28.98 -32.95 27.72
C ALA A 153 28.76 -32.18 26.40
N ALA A 154 29.21 -32.78 25.30
CA ALA A 154 29.48 -32.19 24.01
C ALA A 154 28.28 -32.08 23.04
N ARG A 155 28.47 -31.24 22.02
CA ARG A 155 27.86 -31.23 20.67
C ARG A 155 26.34 -31.08 20.55
N SER A 156 25.92 -29.93 20.01
CA SER A 156 25.38 -29.84 18.64
C SER A 156 25.04 -28.39 18.31
N SER A 157 25.64 -27.89 17.23
CA SER A 157 25.34 -26.61 16.60
C SER A 157 23.90 -26.60 16.09
N THR A 158 22.99 -26.10 16.91
CA THR A 158 21.66 -25.67 16.44
C THR A 158 21.86 -24.32 15.76
N PRO A 159 21.38 -24.11 14.52
CA PRO A 159 21.43 -22.79 13.91
C PRO A 159 20.67 -21.83 14.84
N GLU A 160 21.35 -20.77 15.27
CA GLU A 160 20.80 -19.74 16.13
C GLU A 160 19.63 -19.08 15.39
N ILE A 161 18.40 -19.52 15.71
CA ILE A 161 17.19 -18.85 15.27
C ILE A 161 17.33 -17.42 15.80
N PRO A 162 17.36 -16.38 14.94
CA PRO A 162 17.53 -15.03 15.41
C PRO A 162 16.45 -14.77 16.47
N LYS A 163 16.88 -14.36 17.67
CA LYS A 163 16.00 -14.07 18.79
C LYS A 163 14.99 -13.01 18.34
N ARG A 164 13.84 -13.45 17.83
CA ARG A 164 12.73 -12.57 17.51
C ARG A 164 12.20 -12.09 18.85
N GLN A 165 12.56 -10.87 19.21
CA GLN A 165 12.03 -10.20 20.37
C GLN A 165 10.49 -10.26 20.25
N PRO A 166 9.77 -10.87 21.21
CA PRO A 166 8.32 -10.81 21.22
C PRO A 166 7.91 -9.33 21.21
N PRO A 167 6.85 -8.93 20.48
CA PRO A 167 6.46 -7.53 20.44
C PRO A 167 6.13 -7.08 21.86
N GLY A 168 7.02 -6.25 22.41
CA GLY A 168 6.85 -5.62 23.71
C GLY A 168 5.62 -4.71 23.73
N PRO A 169 5.16 -4.31 24.92
CA PRO A 169 4.02 -3.42 25.07
C PRO A 169 4.42 -2.04 24.55
N ALA A 170 3.63 -1.49 23.63
CA ALA A 170 3.92 -0.31 22.82
C ALA A 170 5.18 -0.48 21.93
N ARG A 171 4.98 -0.86 20.65
CA ARG A 171 5.98 -0.57 19.63
C ARG A 171 6.20 0.95 19.67
N ALA A 172 7.39 1.38 20.11
CA ALA A 172 7.82 2.75 19.86
C ALA A 172 7.58 3.03 18.38
N GLY A 173 7.00 4.20 18.06
CA GLY A 173 6.69 4.59 16.69
C GLY A 173 7.89 4.25 15.81
N TRP A 174 7.70 3.34 14.84
CA TRP A 174 8.78 2.99 13.95
C TRP A 174 8.87 4.12 12.94
N VAL A 175 10.00 4.82 12.90
CA VAL A 175 10.30 5.86 11.92
C VAL A 175 11.43 5.36 11.04
N MET A 176 11.22 5.37 9.74
CA MET A 176 12.23 5.00 8.75
C MET A 176 13.37 6.02 8.73
N ALA A 177 14.61 5.55 8.50
CA ALA A 177 15.75 6.46 8.34
C ALA A 177 15.59 7.34 7.11
N ARG A 178 16.10 8.58 7.15
CA ARG A 178 15.98 9.54 6.04
C ARG A 178 16.44 8.96 4.70
N SER A 179 17.63 8.35 4.68
CA SER A 179 18.19 7.72 3.47
C SER A 179 17.28 6.64 2.88
N ASP A 180 16.65 5.84 3.75
CA ASP A 180 15.77 4.76 3.33
C ASP A 180 14.43 5.32 2.81
N ILE A 181 13.96 6.45 3.36
CA ILE A 181 12.77 7.16 2.87
C ILE A 181 13.04 7.67 1.47
N GLU A 182 14.14 8.39 1.26
CA GLU A 182 14.55 8.93 -0.04
C GLU A 182 14.68 7.81 -1.08
N GLN A 183 15.34 6.70 -0.72
CA GLN A 183 15.48 5.53 -1.59
C GLN A 183 14.12 4.91 -1.94
N LYS A 184 13.23 4.71 -0.97
CA LYS A 184 11.90 4.15 -1.25
C LYS A 184 11.02 5.10 -2.03
N LEU A 185 11.23 6.40 -1.90
CA LEU A 185 10.50 7.40 -2.67
C LEU A 185 10.98 7.39 -4.13
N SER A 186 12.29 7.28 -4.38
CA SER A 186 12.81 7.06 -5.73
C SER A 186 12.34 5.74 -6.33
N ASP A 187 12.33 4.65 -5.56
CA ASP A 187 11.82 3.35 -6.02
C ASP A 187 10.29 3.40 -6.24
N GLY A 188 9.58 4.12 -5.38
CA GLY A 188 8.13 4.32 -5.43
C GLY A 188 7.68 5.10 -6.67
N ARG A 189 8.48 6.07 -7.13
CA ARG A 189 8.27 6.78 -8.40
C ARG A 189 8.25 5.81 -9.59
N LEU A 190 9.13 4.81 -9.59
CA LEU A 190 9.18 3.78 -10.65
C LEU A 190 8.02 2.78 -10.59
N GLY A 191 7.53 2.47 -9.38
CA GLY A 191 6.46 1.50 -9.13
C GLY A 191 5.04 2.06 -9.18
N GLY A 192 4.87 3.37 -9.37
CA GLY A 192 3.61 4.10 -9.46
C GLY A 192 3.57 5.32 -8.55
N ALA A 193 3.63 6.53 -9.15
CA ALA A 193 3.76 7.80 -8.45
C ALA A 193 2.68 8.07 -7.37
N TYR A 194 1.47 7.53 -7.56
CA TYR A 194 0.34 7.69 -6.62
C TYR A 194 0.27 6.60 -5.54
N ARG A 195 1.29 5.77 -5.37
CA ARG A 195 1.32 4.73 -4.33
C ARG A 195 1.88 5.30 -3.03
N PRO A 196 1.10 5.33 -1.94
CA PRO A 196 1.62 5.77 -0.65
C PRO A 196 2.75 4.85 -0.16
N VAL A 197 3.86 5.47 0.26
CA VAL A 197 5.03 4.82 0.85
C VAL A 197 4.99 5.07 2.35
N PRO A 198 4.68 4.05 3.19
CA PRO A 198 4.62 4.23 4.64
C PRO A 198 6.03 4.50 5.21
N ILE A 199 6.23 5.68 5.78
CA ILE A 199 7.50 6.13 6.37
C ILE A 199 7.57 5.90 7.87
N ALA A 200 6.42 5.98 8.54
CA ALA A 200 6.35 5.82 9.98
C ALA A 200 5.04 5.15 10.39
N ARG A 201 5.13 4.19 11.30
CA ARG A 201 4.00 3.36 11.76
C ARG A 201 3.89 3.46 13.27
N TYR A 202 2.71 3.18 13.80
CA TYR A 202 2.46 3.15 15.25
C TYR A 202 2.53 4.53 15.92
N ILE A 203 2.17 5.59 15.18
CA ILE A 203 2.18 6.96 15.69
C ILE A 203 0.91 7.19 16.54
N ASN A 204 1.08 7.91 17.65
CA ASN A 204 -0.04 8.24 18.54
C ASN A 204 -1.00 9.27 17.90
N GLU A 205 -2.12 9.51 18.59
CA GLU A 205 -3.09 10.52 18.20
C GLU A 205 -2.51 11.94 18.22
N THR A 206 -1.72 12.30 19.23
CA THR A 206 -1.19 13.66 19.40
C THR A 206 -0.28 14.08 18.25
N THR A 207 0.71 13.26 17.91
CA THR A 207 1.65 13.43 16.80
C THR A 207 0.92 13.38 15.46
N ALA A 208 -0.08 12.50 15.29
CA ALA A 208 -0.92 12.51 14.10
C ALA A 208 -1.71 13.82 13.95
N PHE A 209 -2.26 14.38 15.04
CA PHE A 209 -2.95 15.66 15.00
C PHE A 209 -2.01 16.83 14.71
N LEU A 210 -0.77 16.79 15.21
CA LEU A 210 0.25 17.78 14.84
C LEU A 210 0.60 17.74 13.34
N ILE A 211 0.65 16.54 12.75
CA ILE A 211 0.86 16.39 11.31
C ILE A 211 -0.37 16.89 10.53
N ALA A 212 -1.57 16.58 11.02
CA ALA A 212 -2.82 17.05 10.40
C ALA A 212 -2.97 18.58 10.46
N GLU A 213 -2.52 19.21 11.54
CA GLU A 213 -2.49 20.66 11.70
C GLU A 213 -1.53 21.32 10.69
N ASP A 214 -0.35 20.72 10.49
CA ASP A 214 0.67 21.22 9.56
C ASP A 214 0.48 20.73 8.12
N ALA A 215 -0.67 20.12 7.79
CA ALA A 215 -0.92 19.46 6.50
C ALA A 215 -0.73 20.40 5.29
N ILE A 216 -1.00 21.70 5.46
CA ILE A 216 -0.78 22.71 4.40
C ILE A 216 0.70 22.81 4.02
N ASN A 217 1.61 22.64 4.98
CA ASN A 217 3.06 22.69 4.76
C ASN A 217 3.67 21.31 4.49
N LEU A 218 2.84 20.28 4.42
CA LEU A 218 3.23 18.88 4.25
C LEU A 218 2.51 18.28 3.02
N PRO A 219 2.68 18.87 1.82
CA PRO A 219 2.12 18.29 0.60
C PRO A 219 2.63 16.86 0.41
N GLY A 220 1.75 15.97 -0.04
CA GLY A 220 2.03 14.54 -0.25
C GLY A 220 2.16 13.70 1.03
N VAL A 221 2.03 14.28 2.22
CA VAL A 221 1.95 13.52 3.47
C VAL A 221 0.50 13.09 3.72
N GLN A 222 0.28 11.78 3.86
CA GLN A 222 -1.03 11.20 4.17
C GLN A 222 -1.00 10.44 5.49
N LEU A 223 -2.06 10.63 6.29
CA LEU A 223 -2.30 9.87 7.51
C LEU A 223 -3.26 8.72 7.22
N GLN A 224 -2.80 7.50 7.48
CA GLN A 224 -3.57 6.26 7.33
C GLN A 224 -3.95 5.73 8.71
N LEU A 225 -5.24 5.47 8.92
CA LEU A 225 -5.75 4.86 10.14
C LEU A 225 -5.65 3.34 10.03
N GLU A 226 -4.72 2.74 10.76
CA GLU A 226 -4.54 1.29 10.83
C GLU A 226 -4.88 0.80 12.25
N PRO A 227 -5.79 -0.19 12.42
CA PRO A 227 -6.04 -0.77 13.73
C PRO A 227 -4.85 -1.64 14.15
N ILE A 228 -4.37 -1.44 15.38
CA ILE A 228 -3.25 -2.22 15.93
C ILE A 228 -3.69 -2.99 17.16
N ARG A 229 -3.12 -4.18 17.32
CA ARG A 229 -3.42 -5.05 18.46
C ARG A 229 -2.77 -4.52 19.73
N ASP A 230 -3.60 -4.28 20.75
CA ASP A 230 -3.21 -3.81 22.07
C ASP A 230 -3.49 -4.89 23.12
N TYR A 231 -2.51 -5.15 23.98
CA TYR A 231 -2.58 -6.12 25.06
C TYR A 231 -2.45 -5.37 26.40
N PRO A 232 -3.57 -4.95 27.03
CA PRO A 232 -3.54 -4.04 28.18
C PRO A 232 -2.75 -4.55 29.39
N SER A 233 -2.70 -5.87 29.58
CA SER A 233 -1.96 -6.53 30.66
C SER A 233 -0.47 -6.75 30.36
N GLY A 234 0.01 -6.31 29.20
CA GLY A 234 1.43 -6.26 28.85
C GLY A 234 2.01 -7.54 28.23
N ALA A 235 3.36 -7.60 28.18
CA ALA A 235 4.11 -8.59 27.41
C ALA A 235 3.84 -10.05 27.80
N LEU A 236 3.59 -10.33 29.08
CA LEU A 236 3.34 -11.70 29.55
C LEU A 236 2.06 -12.28 28.93
N THR A 237 1.04 -11.45 28.73
CA THR A 237 -0.21 -11.85 28.09
C THR A 237 0.00 -12.16 26.62
N ALA A 238 0.86 -11.42 25.91
CA ALA A 238 1.18 -11.69 24.50
C ALA A 238 1.86 -13.06 24.29
N HIS A 239 2.60 -13.58 25.28
CA HIS A 239 3.18 -14.93 25.18
C HIS A 239 2.12 -16.04 25.30
N LEU A 240 1.06 -15.80 26.07
CA LEU A 240 -0.03 -16.76 26.27
C LEU A 240 -1.06 -16.68 25.14
N LEU A 241 -1.52 -15.46 24.81
CA LEU A 241 -2.49 -15.23 23.74
C LEU A 241 -1.85 -15.40 22.36
N GLY A 242 -0.54 -15.15 22.25
CA GLY A 242 0.14 -15.03 20.97
C GLY A 242 0.18 -13.59 20.47
N TYR A 243 0.86 -13.41 19.34
CA TYR A 243 1.10 -12.12 18.71
C TYR A 243 0.69 -12.14 17.24
N MET A 244 0.46 -10.95 16.70
CA MET A 244 0.20 -10.73 15.28
C MET A 244 1.45 -10.32 14.51
N GLY A 245 1.45 -10.59 13.22
CA GLY A 245 2.45 -10.07 12.29
C GLY A 245 2.06 -10.31 10.84
N TYR A 246 2.91 -9.86 9.91
CA TYR A 246 2.71 -10.11 8.49
C TYR A 246 2.74 -11.61 8.19
N ILE A 247 2.01 -11.99 7.15
CA ILE A 247 1.95 -13.36 6.68
C ILE A 247 3.37 -13.81 6.28
N PRO A 248 3.92 -14.86 6.92
CA PRO A 248 5.23 -15.37 6.55
C PRO A 248 5.19 -15.97 5.14
N GLU A 249 6.25 -15.77 4.36
CA GLU A 249 6.34 -16.22 2.97
C GLU A 249 6.00 -17.71 2.81
N ALA A 250 6.46 -18.56 3.74
CA ALA A 250 6.20 -20.00 3.74
C ALA A 250 4.71 -20.37 3.81
N ARG A 251 3.84 -19.49 4.35
CA ARG A 251 2.39 -19.73 4.45
C ARG A 251 1.59 -18.86 3.48
N LEU A 252 2.25 -17.98 2.73
CA LEU A 252 1.58 -16.95 1.94
C LEU A 252 0.57 -17.52 0.94
N GLU A 253 0.93 -18.58 0.23
CA GLU A 253 0.04 -19.20 -0.76
C GLU A 253 -1.22 -19.82 -0.12
N ALA A 254 -1.07 -20.44 1.05
CA ALA A 254 -2.20 -21.00 1.80
C ALA A 254 -3.15 -19.90 2.30
N TYR A 255 -2.61 -18.74 2.72
CA TYR A 255 -3.41 -17.59 3.13
C TYR A 255 -4.06 -16.88 1.92
N LYS A 256 -3.34 -16.72 0.79
CA LYS A 256 -3.91 -16.19 -0.45
C LYS A 256 -5.10 -17.02 -0.93
N ALA A 257 -5.01 -18.34 -0.86
CA ALA A 257 -6.12 -19.24 -1.19
C ALA A 257 -7.36 -19.05 -0.30
N GLN A 258 -7.17 -18.50 0.90
CA GLN A 258 -8.22 -18.15 1.86
C GLN A 258 -8.68 -16.67 1.73
N GLY A 259 -8.24 -15.96 0.70
CA GLY A 259 -8.61 -14.57 0.43
C GLY A 259 -7.91 -13.56 1.35
N TYR A 260 -6.70 -13.86 1.83
CA TYR A 260 -5.87 -12.87 2.52
C TYR A 260 -4.98 -12.12 1.52
N VAL A 261 -4.69 -10.87 1.85
CA VAL A 261 -3.73 -10.04 1.11
C VAL A 261 -2.37 -10.12 1.79
N GLN A 262 -1.27 -10.09 1.02
CA GLN A 262 0.09 -10.19 1.56
C GLN A 262 0.41 -9.12 2.63
N THR A 263 -0.24 -7.95 2.54
CA THR A 263 -0.08 -6.83 3.47
C THR A 263 -0.90 -6.98 4.76
N GLU A 264 -1.80 -7.97 4.84
CA GLU A 264 -2.64 -8.23 6.01
C GLU A 264 -1.82 -8.84 7.17
N GLN A 265 -2.21 -8.55 8.40
CA GLN A 265 -1.61 -9.15 9.59
C GLN A 265 -2.48 -10.29 10.12
N VAL A 266 -1.83 -11.41 10.44
CA VAL A 266 -2.44 -12.63 10.95
C VAL A 266 -1.87 -13.00 12.31
N GLY A 267 -2.60 -13.81 13.08
CA GLY A 267 -2.06 -14.45 14.26
C GLY A 267 -0.86 -15.33 13.89
N LEU A 268 0.24 -15.22 14.63
CA LEU A 268 1.46 -16.01 14.40
C LEU A 268 1.71 -17.06 15.48
N ALA A 269 1.16 -16.88 16.68
CA ALA A 269 1.24 -17.83 17.78
C ALA A 269 -0.03 -17.88 18.64
N GLY A 270 -0.08 -18.84 19.56
CA GLY A 270 -1.06 -18.90 20.65
C GLY A 270 -2.53 -18.97 20.21
N LEU A 271 -3.39 -18.38 21.03
CA LEU A 271 -4.83 -18.23 20.76
C LEU A 271 -5.12 -17.38 19.51
N GLU A 272 -4.26 -16.42 19.17
CA GLU A 272 -4.45 -15.59 17.95
C GLU A 272 -4.42 -16.43 16.66
N VAL A 273 -3.57 -17.46 16.60
CA VAL A 273 -3.56 -18.41 15.45
C VAL A 273 -4.75 -19.36 15.51
N MET A 274 -5.03 -19.91 16.70
CA MET A 274 -6.05 -20.95 16.85
C MET A 274 -7.45 -20.40 16.56
N LEU A 275 -7.70 -19.15 16.94
CA LEU A 275 -8.97 -18.46 16.75
C LEU A 275 -8.93 -17.48 15.57
N GLU A 276 -8.01 -17.65 14.61
CA GLU A 276 -7.87 -16.74 13.46
C GLU A 276 -9.20 -16.56 12.72
N LYS A 277 -9.98 -17.63 12.55
CA LYS A 277 -11.24 -17.60 11.80
C LYS A 277 -12.33 -16.83 12.53
N GLU A 278 -12.37 -16.93 13.86
CA GLU A 278 -13.34 -16.29 14.73
C GLU A 278 -12.97 -14.83 15.01
N LEU A 279 -11.67 -14.55 15.09
CA LEU A 279 -11.14 -13.22 15.36
C LEU A 279 -11.02 -12.36 14.10
N ARG A 280 -10.90 -12.95 12.90
CA ARG A 280 -10.74 -12.20 11.66
C ARG A 280 -12.02 -11.43 11.30
N GLY A 281 -11.89 -10.12 11.19
CA GLY A 281 -12.90 -9.26 10.59
C GLY A 281 -12.95 -9.44 9.07
N LYS A 282 -14.06 -9.04 8.45
CA LYS A 282 -14.16 -9.02 6.98
C LYS A 282 -13.55 -7.72 6.46
N PRO A 283 -12.46 -7.76 5.66
CA PRO A 283 -11.84 -6.56 5.14
C PRO A 283 -12.84 -5.74 4.31
N GLY A 284 -12.77 -4.42 4.47
CA GLY A 284 -13.51 -3.49 3.64
C GLY A 284 -12.79 -3.25 2.31
N ARG A 285 -13.50 -2.66 1.33
CA ARG A 285 -12.89 -2.12 0.11
C ARG A 285 -13.28 -0.67 -0.03
N GLN A 286 -12.28 0.17 -0.30
CA GLN A 286 -12.48 1.57 -0.65
C GLN A 286 -12.06 1.79 -2.10
N THR A 287 -12.90 2.49 -2.87
CA THR A 287 -12.56 2.90 -4.23
C THR A 287 -12.12 4.36 -4.17
N ILE A 288 -10.90 4.65 -4.63
CA ILE A 288 -10.34 5.99 -4.74
C ILE A 288 -10.33 6.37 -6.22
N GLU A 289 -10.90 7.53 -6.54
CA GLU A 289 -10.81 8.12 -7.87
C GLU A 289 -9.45 8.83 -8.02
N VAL A 290 -8.70 8.51 -9.07
CA VAL A 290 -7.40 9.08 -9.42
C VAL A 290 -7.64 9.94 -10.67
N ASP A 291 -7.59 11.27 -10.53
CA ASP A 291 -7.69 12.24 -11.63
C ASP A 291 -6.33 12.47 -12.30
#